data_AF-K1RTB8-F1
#
_entry.id   AF-K1RTB8-F1
#
_cell.length_a   1.000
_cell.length_b   1.000
_cell.length_c   1.000
_cell.angle_alpha   90.00
_cell.angle_beta   90.00
_cell.angle_gamma   90.00
#
_symmetry.space_group_name_H-M   'P 1'
#
loop_
_entity.id
_entity.type
_entity.pdbx_description
1 polymer ?
#
loop_
_entity_poly.entity_id
_entity_poly.type
_entity_poly.pdbx_seq_one_letter_code
_entity_poly.pdbx_strand_id
1 'polypeptide(L)'
;SARRSGAIPAYMSSEDADAVVQVGLSSDIQPICNMMVKLALVELSRGSESGISSLEDELVYDYYMWANRRERHYANWAALPGAGNMPTIMRWYGARIDRNPSCAVCSSEMSVLDLGEDIEAKLEGQIELTDIDFELNRQWE
;
A
#
# COMPACT_ATOMS: atom_id res chain seq x y z
N SER A 1 -30.22 -7.25 -14.37
CA SER A 1 -28.80 -7.58 -14.17
C SER A 1 -28.20 -6.49 -13.30
N ALA A 2 -27.48 -6.85 -12.23
CA ALA A 2 -26.88 -5.94 -11.25
C ALA A 2 -25.94 -4.88 -11.87
N ARG A 3 -25.42 -5.13 -13.08
CA ARG A 3 -24.69 -4.13 -13.90
C ARG A 3 -25.57 -2.98 -14.41
N ARG A 4 -26.87 -3.23 -14.65
CA ARG A 4 -27.82 -2.23 -15.16
C ARG A 4 -28.37 -1.30 -14.06
N SER A 5 -28.19 -1.69 -12.79
CA SER A 5 -28.61 -0.92 -11.61
C SER A 5 -27.45 -0.15 -10.94
N GLY A 6 -26.25 -0.15 -11.53
CA GLY A 6 -25.09 0.60 -11.02
C GLY A 6 -24.46 0.03 -9.75
N ALA A 7 -24.82 -1.19 -9.34
CA ALA A 7 -24.33 -1.81 -8.11
C ALA A 7 -22.92 -2.41 -8.23
N ILE A 8 -22.38 -2.53 -9.46
CA ILE A 8 -21.09 -3.15 -9.74
C ILE A 8 -20.26 -2.16 -10.57
N PRO A 9 -19.05 -1.76 -10.11
CA PRO A 9 -18.15 -0.92 -10.88
C PRO A 9 -17.78 -1.54 -12.23
N ALA A 10 -17.56 -0.70 -13.25
CA ALA A 10 -17.33 -1.15 -14.63
C ALA A 10 -16.10 -2.05 -14.81
N TYR A 11 -15.14 -2.01 -13.89
CA TYR A 11 -13.92 -2.81 -13.89
C TYR A 11 -14.09 -4.22 -13.29
N MET A 12 -15.28 -4.57 -12.80
CA MET A 12 -15.51 -5.84 -12.09
C MET A 12 -16.33 -6.82 -12.94
N SER A 13 -15.89 -8.09 -12.97
CA SER A 13 -16.61 -9.16 -13.68
C SER A 13 -17.90 -9.53 -12.96
N SER A 14 -18.84 -10.18 -13.66
CA SER A 14 -20.07 -10.68 -13.03
C SER A 14 -19.79 -11.79 -12.03
N GLU A 15 -18.75 -12.61 -12.24
CA GLU A 15 -18.30 -13.61 -11.26
C GLU A 15 -17.69 -12.97 -10.00
N ASP A 16 -16.93 -11.88 -10.13
CA ASP A 16 -16.34 -11.16 -8.98
C ASP A 16 -17.38 -10.39 -8.15
N ALA A 17 -18.51 -10.03 -8.76
CA ALA A 17 -19.62 -9.40 -8.05
C ALA A 17 -20.34 -10.39 -7.11
N ASP A 18 -20.34 -11.68 -7.45
CA ASP A 18 -20.82 -12.77 -6.60
C ASP A 18 -19.74 -13.28 -5.63
N ALA A 19 -18.52 -12.71 -5.67
CA ALA A 19 -17.50 -12.99 -4.67
C ALA A 19 -18.03 -12.55 -3.30
N VAL A 20 -18.37 -13.55 -2.49
CA VAL A 20 -18.79 -13.46 -1.08
C VAL A 20 -18.17 -12.23 -0.45
N VAL A 21 -19.01 -11.25 -0.07
CA VAL A 21 -18.61 -10.05 0.66
C VAL A 21 -17.54 -10.44 1.67
N GLN A 22 -16.28 -10.12 1.38
CA GLN A 22 -15.17 -10.49 2.23
C GLN A 22 -15.22 -9.56 3.45
N VAL A 23 -16.04 -9.95 4.44
CA VAL A 23 -16.18 -9.25 5.72
C VAL A 23 -14.85 -9.09 6.47
N GLY A 24 -13.81 -9.83 6.06
CA GLY A 24 -12.45 -9.69 6.56
C GLY A 24 -11.67 -8.51 5.98
N LEU A 25 -11.98 -8.04 4.76
CA LEU A 25 -11.19 -7.00 4.11
C LEU A 25 -11.37 -5.64 4.77
N SER A 26 -12.61 -5.29 5.14
CA SER A 26 -12.90 -4.07 5.89
C SER A 26 -12.23 -4.08 7.28
N SER A 27 -12.20 -5.25 7.93
CA SER A 27 -11.48 -5.43 9.19
C SER A 27 -9.97 -5.28 9.03
N ASP A 28 -9.42 -5.75 7.90
CA ASP A 28 -7.98 -5.70 7.62
C ASP A 28 -7.51 -4.27 7.25
N ILE A 29 -8.40 -3.42 6.71
CA ILE A 29 -8.06 -2.03 6.30
C ILE A 29 -8.34 -0.99 7.38
N GLN A 30 -9.33 -1.22 8.26
CA GLN A 30 -9.75 -0.25 9.27
C GLN A 30 -8.62 0.27 10.17
N PRO A 31 -7.67 -0.57 10.68
CA PRO A 31 -6.54 -0.09 11.45
C PRO A 31 -5.68 0.90 10.66
N ILE A 32 -5.43 0.62 9.37
CA ILE A 32 -4.65 1.46 8.48
C ILE A 32 -5.34 2.81 8.27
N CYS A 33 -6.64 2.82 7.97
CA CYS A 33 -7.39 4.06 7.79
C CYS A 33 -7.33 4.94 9.04
N ASN A 34 -7.50 4.35 10.23
CA ASN A 34 -7.44 5.10 11.49
C ASN A 34 -6.04 5.69 11.73
N MET A 35 -4.98 4.93 11.44
CA MET A 35 -3.61 5.41 11.58
C MET A 35 -3.31 6.55 10.60
N MET A 36 -3.73 6.43 9.33
CA MET A 36 -3.55 7.48 8.33
C MET A 36 -4.20 8.80 8.75
N VAL A 37 -5.44 8.76 9.26
CA VAL A 37 -6.13 9.96 9.74
C VAL A 37 -5.38 10.59 10.90
N LYS A 38 -4.90 9.79 11.87
CA LYS A 38 -4.13 10.31 13.00
C LYS A 38 -2.82 10.96 12.59
N LEU A 39 -2.07 10.32 11.68
CA LEU A 39 -0.84 10.90 11.12
C LEU A 39 -1.14 12.22 10.40
N ALA A 40 -2.18 12.26 9.56
CA ALA A 40 -2.57 13.48 8.86
C ALA A 40 -2.95 14.61 9.83
N LEU A 41 -3.70 14.30 10.89
CA LEU A 41 -4.06 15.29 11.92
C LEU A 41 -2.83 15.83 12.65
N VAL A 42 -1.91 14.96 13.05
CA VAL A 42 -0.65 15.37 13.69
C VAL A 42 0.16 16.27 12.76
N GLU A 43 0.36 15.87 11.51
CA GLU A 43 1.13 16.63 10.53
C GLU A 43 0.52 18.00 10.21
N LEU A 44 -0.80 18.05 10.01
CA LEU A 44 -1.51 19.30 9.72
C LEU A 44 -1.57 20.23 10.93
N SER A 45 -1.50 19.68 12.15
CA SER A 45 -1.54 20.47 13.39
C SER A 45 -0.17 20.94 13.86
N ARG A 46 0.92 20.53 13.18
CA ARG A 46 2.29 20.90 13.58
C ARG A 46 2.46 22.41 13.73
N GLY A 47 2.97 22.82 14.88
CA GLY A 47 3.22 24.23 15.21
C GLY A 47 1.99 25.00 15.67
N SER A 48 0.82 24.35 15.79
CA SER A 48 -0.39 24.93 16.40
C SER A 48 -0.68 24.26 17.74
N GLU A 49 -1.23 25.00 18.72
CA GLU A 49 -1.72 24.39 19.95
C GLU A 49 -2.95 23.54 19.64
N SER A 50 -2.73 22.23 19.51
CA SER A 50 -3.75 21.24 19.18
C SER A 50 -4.17 20.48 20.43
N GLY A 51 -5.43 20.01 20.48
CA GLY A 51 -5.90 19.11 21.54
C GLY A 51 -5.38 17.68 21.42
N ILE A 52 -4.43 17.41 20.50
CA ILE A 52 -3.91 16.08 20.16
C ILE A 52 -2.42 15.93 20.46
N SER A 53 -1.85 16.76 21.35
CA SER A 53 -0.44 16.73 21.72
C SER A 53 0.07 15.34 22.13
N SER A 54 -0.77 14.53 22.79
CA SER A 54 -0.40 13.15 23.13
C SER A 54 -0.11 12.28 21.90
N LEU A 55 -0.71 12.55 20.75
CA LEU A 55 -0.40 11.84 19.51
C LEU A 55 0.91 12.30 18.88
N GLU A 56 1.33 13.54 19.14
CA GLU A 56 2.62 14.07 18.67
C GLU A 56 3.79 13.37 19.38
N ASP A 57 3.62 13.05 20.67
CA ASP A 57 4.58 12.31 21.47
C ASP A 57 4.68 10.81 21.08
N GLU A 58 3.57 10.23 20.61
CA GLU A 58 3.51 8.81 20.22
C GLU A 58 3.95 8.59 18.76
N LEU A 59 3.52 9.47 17.85
CA LEU A 59 3.72 9.33 16.41
C LEU A 59 5.04 9.96 15.95
N VAL A 60 6.14 9.58 16.59
CA VAL A 60 7.48 10.15 16.37
C VAL A 60 8.30 9.49 15.27
N TYR A 61 7.98 8.26 14.85
CA TYR A 61 8.74 7.46 13.89
C TYR A 61 8.46 7.83 12.43
N ASP A 62 9.40 7.48 11.54
CA ASP A 62 9.33 7.81 10.11
C ASP A 62 8.51 6.77 9.32
N TYR A 63 8.39 5.55 9.86
CA TYR A 63 7.65 4.45 9.25
C TYR A 63 6.88 3.67 10.31
N TYR A 64 5.65 3.26 9.97
CA TYR A 64 4.80 2.42 10.80
C TYR A 64 4.39 1.17 10.07
N MET A 65 4.48 0.04 10.77
CA MET A 65 4.14 -1.27 10.26
C MET A 65 2.98 -1.87 11.05
N TRP A 66 2.04 -2.45 10.32
CA TRP A 66 0.95 -3.25 10.85
C TRP A 66 0.83 -4.55 10.05
N ALA A 67 0.74 -5.67 10.75
CA ALA A 67 0.49 -6.97 10.15
C ALA A 67 -0.88 -7.49 10.60
N ASN A 68 -1.76 -7.75 9.63
CA ASN A 68 -3.10 -8.29 9.90
C ASN A 68 -3.07 -9.78 10.26
N ARG A 69 -2.31 -10.58 9.48
CA ARG A 69 -2.31 -12.04 9.58
C ARG A 69 -0.90 -12.58 9.71
N ARG A 70 -0.77 -13.67 10.46
CA ARG A 70 0.50 -14.35 10.74
C ARG A 70 0.80 -15.36 9.64
N GLU A 71 1.01 -14.84 8.43
CA GLU A 71 1.14 -15.60 7.19
C GLU A 71 2.23 -14.98 6.31
N ARG A 72 2.70 -15.72 5.29
CA ARG A 72 3.73 -15.27 4.32
C ARG A 72 4.95 -14.66 5.03
N HIS A 73 5.21 -13.37 4.81
CA HIS A 73 6.33 -12.62 5.38
C HIS A 73 6.32 -12.52 6.90
N TYR A 74 5.18 -12.78 7.55
CA TYR A 74 5.02 -12.71 9.02
C TYR A 74 4.78 -14.09 9.65
N ALA A 75 5.03 -15.18 8.92
CA ALA A 75 4.78 -16.54 9.41
C ALA A 75 5.63 -16.90 10.63
N ASN A 76 6.84 -16.31 10.75
CA ASN A 76 7.77 -16.51 11.85
C ASN A 76 7.46 -15.64 13.09
N TRP A 77 6.42 -14.81 13.05
CA TRP A 77 6.01 -13.99 14.20
C TRP A 77 5.38 -14.87 15.28
N ALA A 78 5.40 -14.40 16.52
CA ALA A 78 4.78 -15.11 17.63
C ALA A 78 3.26 -14.89 17.66
N ALA A 79 2.54 -15.86 18.24
CA ALA A 79 1.15 -15.62 18.64
C ALA A 79 1.12 -14.62 19.80
N LEU A 80 0.05 -13.83 19.90
CA LEU A 80 -0.13 -12.84 20.98
C LEU A 80 0.08 -13.41 22.40
N PRO A 81 -0.50 -14.56 22.78
CA PRO A 81 -0.27 -15.12 24.11
C PRO A 81 1.18 -15.62 24.23
N GLY A 82 1.95 -15.03 25.16
CA GLY A 82 3.30 -15.50 25.48
C GLY A 82 4.38 -15.08 24.48
N ALA A 83 4.15 -14.07 23.65
CA ALA A 83 5.12 -13.60 22.65
C ALA A 83 6.45 -13.10 23.23
N GLY A 84 6.46 -12.68 24.50
CA GLY A 84 7.62 -12.03 25.10
C GLY A 84 8.04 -10.80 24.28
N ASN A 85 9.28 -10.81 23.78
CA ASN A 85 9.82 -9.73 22.94
C ASN A 85 9.69 -9.97 21.43
N MET A 86 9.05 -11.07 21.00
CA MET A 86 8.85 -11.36 19.59
C MET A 86 7.75 -10.48 19.00
N PRO A 87 7.85 -10.11 17.71
CA PRO A 87 6.77 -9.39 17.04
C PRO A 87 5.52 -10.27 16.93
N THR A 88 4.37 -9.60 16.93
CA THR A 88 3.02 -10.16 16.92
C THR A 88 2.15 -9.37 15.96
N ILE A 89 1.15 -10.04 15.39
CA ILE A 89 0.15 -9.36 14.54
C ILE A 89 -0.78 -8.47 15.36
N MET A 90 -1.53 -7.60 14.68
CA MET A 90 -2.49 -6.66 15.28
C MET A 90 -1.87 -5.67 16.28
N ARG A 91 -0.60 -5.32 16.06
CA ARG A 91 0.14 -4.33 16.83
C ARG A 91 0.87 -3.38 15.88
N TRP A 92 0.96 -2.11 16.25
CA TRP A 92 1.74 -1.12 15.54
C TRP A 92 3.21 -1.16 15.95
N TYR A 93 4.09 -1.09 14.95
CA TYR A 93 5.53 -1.00 15.13
C TYR A 93 6.04 0.25 14.42
N GLY A 94 6.76 1.11 15.15
CA GLY A 94 7.47 2.24 14.57
C GLY A 94 8.91 1.87 14.22
N ALA A 95 9.39 2.32 13.06
CA ALA A 95 10.78 2.17 12.65
C ALA A 95 11.33 3.53 12.20
N ARG A 96 12.61 3.74 12.50
CA ARG A 96 13.39 4.84 11.91
C ARG A 96 13.97 4.35 10.59
N ILE A 97 13.75 5.12 9.54
CA ILE A 97 14.30 4.83 8.22
C ILE A 97 15.21 6.00 7.86
N ASP A 98 16.48 5.69 7.62
CA ASP A 98 17.45 6.69 7.21
C ASP A 98 17.05 7.29 5.86
N ARG A 99 17.25 8.60 5.72
CA ARG A 99 17.00 9.30 4.46
C ARG A 99 17.91 8.74 3.38
N ASN A 100 17.37 8.58 2.18
CA ASN A 100 18.18 8.18 1.03
C ASN A 100 19.19 9.30 0.72
N PRO A 101 20.51 9.04 0.81
CA PRO A 101 21.54 10.05 0.54
C PRO A 101 21.56 10.51 -0.93
N SER A 102 20.91 9.78 -1.84
CA SER A 102 20.80 10.11 -3.27
C SER A 102 19.41 10.65 -3.64
N CYS A 103 18.60 11.10 -2.68
CA CYS A 103 17.26 11.62 -2.93
C CYS A 103 17.29 12.95 -3.70
N ALA A 104 16.78 12.96 -4.93
CA ALA A 104 16.76 14.15 -5.81
C ALA A 104 16.09 15.41 -5.26
N VAL A 105 15.33 15.30 -4.17
CA VAL A 105 14.61 16.42 -3.55
C VAL A 105 15.34 16.98 -2.34
N CYS A 106 15.98 16.13 -1.53
CA CYS A 106 16.49 16.52 -0.22
C CYS A 106 17.95 16.13 0.03
N SER A 107 18.63 15.44 -0.90
CA SER A 107 20.06 15.22 -0.81
C SER A 107 20.85 16.47 -1.20
N SER A 108 21.93 16.74 -0.47
CA SER A 108 22.93 17.72 -0.88
C SER A 108 23.80 17.23 -2.04
N GLU A 109 23.82 15.91 -2.29
CA GLU A 109 24.54 15.30 -3.39
C GLU A 109 23.72 15.32 -4.68
N MET A 110 24.40 15.47 -5.82
CA MET A 110 23.79 15.46 -7.16
C MET A 110 23.12 14.11 -7.40
N SER A 111 21.79 14.10 -7.44
CA SER A 111 21.01 12.91 -7.78
C SER A 111 21.13 12.60 -9.27
N VAL A 112 21.62 11.41 -9.60
CA VAL A 112 21.48 10.86 -10.95
C VAL A 112 20.06 10.31 -11.08
N LEU A 113 19.27 10.85 -11.99
CA LEU A 113 17.95 10.31 -12.30
C LEU A 113 18.15 8.99 -13.06
N ASP A 114 17.53 7.92 -12.55
CA ASP A 114 17.42 6.66 -13.27
C ASP A 114 16.48 6.88 -14.46
N LEU A 115 17.02 6.80 -15.67
CA LEU A 115 16.26 6.96 -16.92
C LEU A 115 15.45 5.70 -17.27
N GLY A 116 15.55 4.62 -16.50
CA GLY A 116 14.77 3.40 -16.69
C GLY A 116 15.34 2.45 -17.73
N GLU A 117 16.60 2.61 -18.15
CA GLU A 117 17.27 1.76 -19.14
C GLU A 117 17.24 0.27 -18.72
N ASP A 118 17.34 -0.01 -17.41
CA ASP A 118 17.25 -1.37 -16.85
C ASP A 118 15.82 -1.96 -16.87
N ILE A 119 14.80 -1.11 -16.86
CA ILE A 119 13.40 -1.53 -16.97
C ILE A 119 13.08 -1.84 -18.43
N GLU A 120 13.53 -0.99 -19.35
CA GLU A 120 13.40 -1.20 -20.80
C GLU A 120 14.07 -2.51 -21.23
N ALA A 121 15.32 -2.76 -20.79
CA ALA A 121 16.04 -4.00 -21.07
C ALA A 121 15.34 -5.27 -20.53
N LYS A 122 14.64 -5.17 -19.39
CA LYS A 122 13.86 -6.29 -18.83
C LYS A 122 12.54 -6.53 -19.57
N LEU A 123 11.96 -5.48 -20.16
CA LEU A 123 10.72 -5.56 -20.94
C LEU A 123 10.98 -6.06 -22.36
N GLU A 124 12.11 -5.70 -22.98
CA GLU A 124 12.49 -6.19 -24.32
C GLU A 124 12.56 -7.73 -24.40
N GLY A 125 12.86 -8.42 -23.30
CA GLY A 125 12.87 -9.88 -23.22
C GLY A 125 11.52 -10.54 -22.92
N GLN A 126 10.45 -9.77 -22.66
CA GLN A 126 9.11 -10.30 -22.31
C GLN A 126 8.03 -10.03 -23.37
N ILE A 127 8.36 -9.31 -24.45
CA ILE A 127 7.39 -8.96 -25.51
C ILE A 127 7.16 -10.11 -26.52
N GLU A 128 7.97 -11.16 -26.53
CA GLU A 128 7.69 -12.38 -27.31
C GLU A 128 6.72 -13.35 -26.59
N LEU A 129 5.54 -12.90 -26.16
CA LEU A 129 4.39 -13.82 -25.98
C LEU A 129 3.03 -13.14 -25.79
N THR A 130 2.72 -12.09 -26.55
CA THR A 130 1.33 -11.75 -26.86
C THR A 130 1.24 -11.11 -28.24
N ASP A 131 1.31 -11.97 -29.27
CA ASP A 131 0.51 -11.75 -30.48
C ASP A 131 -0.96 -11.79 -30.05
N ILE A 132 -1.46 -10.65 -29.56
CA ILE A 132 -2.89 -10.37 -29.57
C ILE A 132 -3.07 -9.48 -30.79
N ASP A 133 -3.42 -10.12 -31.90
CA ASP A 133 -3.93 -9.51 -33.12
C ASP A 133 -4.96 -8.43 -32.77
N PHE A 134 -4.54 -7.18 -32.83
CA PHE A 134 -5.43 -6.04 -32.89
C PHE A 134 -5.88 -5.89 -34.35
N GLU A 135 -6.66 -6.87 -34.83
CA GLU A 135 -7.50 -6.73 -36.03
C GLU A 135 -8.58 -5.67 -35.75
N LEU A 136 -8.18 -4.41 -35.78
CA LEU A 136 -9.06 -3.24 -35.77
C LEU A 136 -8.66 -2.36 -36.94
N ASN A 137 -8.72 -2.91 -38.16
CA ASN A 137 -8.73 -2.10 -39.37
C ASN A 137 -9.31 -2.79 -40.62
N ARG A 138 -10.43 -3.52 -40.50
CA ARG A 138 -11.25 -3.90 -41.66
C ARG A 138 -12.64 -4.40 -41.26
N GLN A 139 -13.55 -3.49 -40.89
CA GLN A 139 -15.00 -3.71 -41.07
C GLN A 139 -15.76 -2.38 -40.95
N TRP A 140 -15.55 -1.54 -41.96
CA TRP A 140 -16.53 -0.55 -42.44
C TRP A 140 -16.48 -0.57 -43.97
N GLU A 141 -17.00 -1.66 -44.53
CA GLU A 141 -17.73 -1.68 -45.81
C GLU A 141 -19.10 -2.30 -45.55
#